data_AF-A0A4C1Z3L3-F1
#
_entry.id   AF-A0A4C1Z3L3-F1
#
_cell.length_a   1.000
_cell.length_b   1.000
_cell.length_c   1.000
_cell.angle_alpha   90.00
_cell.angle_beta   90.00
_cell.angle_gamma   90.00
#
_symmetry.space_group_name_H-M   'P 1'
#
loop_
_entity.id
_entity.type
_entity.pdbx_description
1 polymer ?
#
loop_
_entity_poly.entity_id
_entity_poly.type
_entity_poly.pdbx_seq_one_letter_code
_entity_poly.pdbx_strand_id
1 'polypeptide(L)'
;MQKEHYLKDCATFTALPIDERWERAKKAHVCFRCLSNTHYRSECRARPCGKDGCKKTHHKLLHQDRASKDETNGQISSINVLLKKRKSVP
;
A
#
# COMPACT_ATOMS: atom_id res chain seq x y z
N MET A 1 12.62 6.16 20.85
CA MET A 1 13.49 5.32 20.00
C MET A 1 12.61 4.67 18.92
N GLN A 2 12.50 5.28 17.75
CA GLN A 2 11.82 4.61 16.63
C GLN A 2 12.83 3.63 16.04
N LYS A 3 12.66 2.32 16.29
CA LYS A 3 13.47 1.30 15.63
C LYS A 3 13.29 1.48 14.12
N GLU A 4 14.37 1.57 13.36
CA GLU A 4 14.30 1.34 11.92
C GLU A 4 13.91 -0.12 11.71
N HIS A 5 12.67 -0.32 11.28
CA HIS A 5 12.14 -1.62 10.93
C HIS A 5 11.29 -1.48 9.67
N TYR A 6 11.21 -2.56 8.89
CA TYR A 6 10.41 -2.56 7.68
C TYR A 6 8.92 -2.47 8.03
N LEU A 7 8.11 -1.84 7.16
CA LEU A 7 6.66 -1.74 7.35
C LEU A 7 5.98 -3.10 7.51
N LYS A 8 6.53 -4.14 6.88
CA LYS A 8 6.06 -5.53 7.02
C LYS A 8 6.25 -6.10 8.43
N ASP A 9 7.23 -5.60 9.17
CA ASP A 9 7.61 -6.03 10.53
C ASP A 9 7.12 -5.04 11.60
N CYS A 10 6.39 -3.99 11.19
CA CYS A 10 5.88 -2.96 12.07
C CYS A 10 4.59 -3.42 12.74
N ALA A 11 4.67 -3.76 14.03
CA ALA A 11 3.51 -4.17 14.83
C ALA A 11 2.40 -3.11 14.81
N THR A 12 2.78 -1.82 14.91
CA THR A 12 1.83 -0.71 14.80
C THR A 12 1.12 -0.72 13.45
N PHE A 13 1.86 -0.86 12.34
CA PHE A 13 1.28 -0.93 11.00
C PHE A 13 0.36 -2.13 10.80
N THR A 14 0.73 -3.30 11.31
CA THR A 14 -0.12 -4.50 11.21
C THR A 14 -1.39 -4.38 12.05
N ALA A 15 -1.34 -3.61 13.14
CA ALA A 15 -2.49 -3.34 14.00
C ALA A 15 -3.46 -2.28 13.42
N LEU A 16 -3.01 -1.46 12.46
CA LEU A 16 -3.86 -0.47 11.81
C LEU A 16 -5.00 -1.12 11.01
N PRO A 17 -6.14 -0.43 10.82
CA PRO A 17 -7.15 -0.85 9.87
C PRO A 17 -6.60 -0.86 8.43
N ILE A 18 -7.21 -1.65 7.55
CA ILE A 18 -6.72 -1.83 6.18
C ILE A 18 -6.62 -0.49 5.42
N ASP A 19 -7.60 0.38 5.57
CA ASP A 19 -7.62 1.69 4.92
C ASP A 19 -6.41 2.54 5.36
N GLU A 20 -6.13 2.58 6.67
CA GLU A 20 -4.97 3.30 7.20
C GLU A 20 -3.64 2.64 6.80
N ARG A 21 -3.59 1.30 6.66
CA ARG A 21 -2.41 0.63 6.08
C ARG A 21 -2.16 1.08 4.64
N TRP A 22 -3.19 1.25 3.83
CA TRP A 22 -3.06 1.78 2.47
C TRP A 22 -2.55 3.21 2.47
N GLU A 23 -3.13 4.07 3.30
CA GLU A 23 -2.70 5.47 3.44
C GLU A 23 -1.25 5.57 3.91
N ARG A 24 -0.87 4.76 4.90
CA ARG A 24 0.49 4.74 5.41
C ARG A 24 1.48 4.21 4.39
N ALA A 25 1.12 3.18 3.64
CA ALA A 25 1.96 2.67 2.55
C ALA A 25 2.15 3.72 1.43
N LYS A 26 1.10 4.47 1.09
CA LYS A 26 1.17 5.58 0.12
C LYS A 26 2.10 6.68 0.63
N LYS A 27 1.91 7.14 1.88
CA LYS A 27 2.73 8.19 2.51
C LYS A 27 4.20 7.77 2.66
N ALA A 28 4.45 6.49 2.91
CA ALA A 28 5.80 5.95 3.02
C ALA A 28 6.47 5.65 1.66
N HIS A 29 5.76 5.88 0.54
CA HIS A 29 6.24 5.62 -0.81
C HIS A 29 6.83 4.21 -1.00
N VAL A 30 6.23 3.21 -0.35
CA VAL A 30 6.70 1.82 -0.47
C VAL A 30 6.01 1.08 -1.61
N CYS A 31 6.66 0.05 -2.12
CA CYS A 31 6.06 -0.85 -3.08
C CYS A 31 4.88 -1.61 -2.44
N PHE A 32 3.64 -1.40 -2.92
CA PHE A 32 2.47 -2.07 -2.36
C PHE A 32 2.49 -3.59 -2.50
N ARG A 33 3.36 -4.19 -3.35
CA ARG A 33 3.48 -5.65 -3.49
C ARG A 33 4.28 -6.30 -2.37
N CYS A 34 5.26 -5.60 -1.80
CA CYS A 34 6.19 -6.15 -0.81
C CYS A 34 6.40 -5.26 0.43
N LEU A 35 5.77 -4.09 0.47
CA LEU A 35 5.88 -3.07 1.52
C LEU A 35 7.32 -2.64 1.84
N SER A 36 8.13 -2.50 0.79
CA SER A 36 9.53 -2.05 0.89
C SER A 36 9.75 -0.80 0.03
N ASN A 37 10.58 0.14 0.50
CA ASN A 37 11.03 1.29 -0.30
C ASN A 37 12.32 1.02 -1.10
N THR A 38 12.87 -0.20 -1.00
CA THR A 38 14.19 -0.55 -1.54
C THR A 38 14.23 -0.58 -3.06
N HIS A 39 13.07 -0.60 -3.71
CA HIS A 39 12.93 -0.70 -5.16
C HIS A 39 11.63 -0.09 -5.65
N TYR A 40 11.58 0.18 -6.95
CA TYR A 40 10.39 0.66 -7.63
C TYR A 40 9.41 -0.49 -7.95
N ARG A 41 8.13 -0.17 -8.13
CA ARG A 41 7.09 -1.14 -8.50
C ARG A 41 7.46 -2.00 -9.71
N SER A 42 8.13 -1.43 -10.71
CA SER A 42 8.53 -2.11 -11.94
C SER A 42 9.56 -3.21 -11.71
N GLU A 43 10.46 -3.01 -10.75
CA GLU A 43 11.52 -3.95 -10.38
C GLU A 43 11.03 -5.01 -9.37
N CYS A 44 9.79 -4.87 -8.90
CA CYS A 44 9.25 -5.75 -7.88
C CYS A 44 8.88 -7.12 -8.44
N ARG A 45 9.68 -8.13 -8.09
CA ARG A 45 9.46 -9.55 -8.42
C ARG A 45 8.55 -10.29 -7.42
N ALA A 46 7.95 -9.57 -6.47
CA ALA A 46 7.09 -10.18 -5.48
C ALA A 46 5.81 -10.76 -6.13
N ARG A 47 5.37 -11.91 -5.61
CA ARG A 47 4.15 -12.57 -6.06
C ARG A 47 2.93 -11.67 -5.81
N PRO A 48 1.91 -11.73 -6.69
CA PRO A 48 0.63 -11.08 -6.42
C PRO A 48 -0.02 -11.66 -5.15
N CYS A 49 -1.04 -10.96 -4.63
CA CYS A 49 -1.64 -11.26 -3.34
C CYS A 49 -1.99 -12.74 -3.16
N GLY A 50 -2.76 -13.31 -4.10
CA GLY A 50 -3.14 -14.73 -4.13
C GLY A 50 -4.07 -15.18 -2.99
N LYS A 51 -4.22 -14.38 -1.93
CA LYS A 51 -5.13 -14.61 -0.80
C LYS A 51 -6.58 -14.64 -1.28
N ASP A 52 -7.33 -15.67 -0.92
CA ASP A 52 -8.77 -15.83 -1.25
C ASP A 52 -9.08 -15.64 -2.75
N GLY A 53 -8.18 -16.14 -3.61
CA GLY A 53 -8.31 -15.99 -5.07
C GLY A 53 -8.03 -14.57 -5.58
N CYS A 54 -7.49 -13.68 -4.75
CA CYS A 54 -7.20 -12.30 -5.12
C CYS A 54 -6.08 -12.21 -6.15
N LYS A 55 -6.43 -11.76 -7.36
CA LYS A 55 -5.50 -11.57 -8.49
C LYS A 55 -4.80 -10.20 -8.50
N LYS A 56 -5.06 -9.36 -7.49
CA LYS A 56 -4.48 -8.00 -7.40
C LYS A 56 -3.00 -8.04 -6.97
N THR A 57 -2.23 -7.04 -7.42
CA THR A 57 -0.79 -6.91 -7.15
C THR A 57 -0.53 -6.07 -5.90
N HIS A 58 -0.88 -6.59 -4.73
CA HIS A 58 -0.61 -6.00 -3.43
C HIS A 58 -0.15 -7.06 -2.42
N HIS A 59 0.47 -6.61 -1.34
CA HIS A 59 0.94 -7.46 -0.27
C HIS A 59 -0.23 -7.95 0.57
N LYS A 60 -0.14 -9.16 1.15
CA LYS A 60 -1.22 -9.77 1.95
C LYS A 60 -1.70 -8.87 3.11
N LEU A 61 -0.82 -8.03 3.66
CA LEU A 61 -1.16 -7.07 4.72
C LEU A 61 -2.08 -5.93 4.25
N LEU A 62 -2.13 -5.64 2.95
CA LEU A 62 -3.03 -4.67 2.34
C LEU A 62 -4.29 -5.34 1.76
N HIS A 63 -4.42 -6.66 1.89
CA HIS A 63 -5.58 -7.37 1.38
C HIS A 63 -6.81 -7.08 2.24
N GLN A 64 -7.81 -6.47 1.60
CA GLN A 64 -9.14 -6.34 2.14
C GLN A 64 -9.95 -7.56 1.73
N ASP A 65 -10.28 -8.39 2.72
CA ASP A 65 -11.18 -9.51 2.50
C ASP A 65 -12.61 -8.98 2.28
N ARG A 66 -13.29 -9.55 1.29
CA ARG A 66 -14.62 -9.08 0.87
C ARG A 66 -15.74 -9.66 1.76
N ALA A 67 -15.44 -10.58 2.66
CA ALA A 67 -16.40 -11.26 3.53
C ALA A 67 -16.64 -10.54 4.87
N SER A 68 -15.77 -9.64 5.30
CA SER A 68 -16.08 -8.73 6.43
C SER A 68 -16.78 -7.48 5.93
N LYS A 69 -18.10 -7.58 5.71
CA LYS A 69 -18.99 -6.45 6.00
C LYS A 69 -19.13 -6.36 7.52
N ASP A 70 -18.13 -5.79 8.16
CA ASP A 70 -18.34 -5.09 9.43
C ASP A 70 -17.54 -3.81 9.37
N GLU A 71 -18.19 -2.75 9.81
CA GLU A 71 -18.09 -1.41 9.27
C GLU A 71 -16.81 -0.71 9.70
N THR A 72 -16.03 -0.16 8.75
CA THR A 72 -15.39 1.17 8.80
C THR A 72 -14.61 1.40 7.48
N ASN A 73 -15.14 2.33 6.66
CA ASN A 73 -14.44 3.35 5.86
C ASN A 73 -13.19 2.93 5.01
N GLY A 74 -13.08 3.20 3.70
CA GLY A 74 -13.84 4.14 2.89
C GLY A 74 -13.53 4.05 1.39
N GLN A 75 -14.31 4.84 0.66
CA GLN A 75 -14.32 4.92 -0.80
C GLN A 75 -12.96 5.40 -1.32
N ILE A 76 -12.28 4.59 -2.14
CA ILE A 76 -11.29 5.15 -3.06
C ILE A 76 -12.08 5.74 -4.23
N SER A 77 -12.51 6.98 -4.03
CA SER A 77 -12.84 7.89 -5.10
C SER A 77 -11.62 7.99 -6.03
N SER A 78 -11.89 7.85 -7.32
CA SER A 78 -10.93 8.00 -8.42
C SER A 78 -10.31 9.39 -8.42
N ILE A 79 -9.23 9.60 -7.66
CA ILE A 79 -8.43 10.82 -7.76
C ILE A 79 -7.30 10.55 -8.76
N ASN A 80 -7.59 10.71 -10.04
CA ASN A 80 -6.56 10.96 -11.05
C ASN A 80 -6.09 12.42 -10.90
N VAL A 81 -5.31 12.71 -9.85
CA VAL A 81 -4.52 13.95 -9.79
C VAL A 81 -3.42 13.84 -10.84
N LEU A 82 -3.65 14.50 -11.98
CA LEU A 82 -2.63 14.83 -12.96
C LEU A 82 -1.64 15.82 -12.33
N LEU A 83 -0.66 15.32 -11.59
CA LEU A 83 0.58 16.06 -11.33
C LEU A 83 1.54 15.83 -12.50
N LYS A 84 1.25 16.45 -13.65
CA LYS A 84 2.23 16.61 -14.72
C LYS A 84 3.09 17.85 -14.43
N LYS A 85 4.21 17.58 -13.78
CA LYS A 85 5.55 18.08 -14.12
C LYS A 85 5.70 19.60 -14.25
N ARG A 86 6.31 20.17 -13.20
CA ARG A 86 7.21 21.32 -13.29
C ARG A 86 8.19 21.13 -14.45
N LYS A 87 8.27 22.09 -15.38
CA LYS A 87 9.44 22.32 -16.24
C LYS A 87 9.63 23.83 -16.41
N SER A 88 10.86 24.25 -16.16
CA SER A 88 11.41 25.61 -16.28
C SER A 88 11.29 26.22 -17.67
N VAL A 89 11.19 27.58 -17.71
CA VAL A 89 12.00 28.58 -18.48
C VAL A 89 12.38 28.22 -19.93
N PRO A 90 12.14 29.10 -20.92
CA PRO A 90 12.92 30.34 -21.14
C PRO A 90 12.22 31.64 -20.73
#